data_AF-A0A218KQX8-F1
#
_entry.id   AF-A0A218KQX8-F1
#
_cell.length_a   1.000
_cell.length_b   1.000
_cell.length_c   1.000
_cell.angle_alpha   90.00
_cell.angle_beta   90.00
_cell.angle_gamma   90.00
#
_symmetry.space_group_name_H-M   'P 1'
#
loop_
_entity.id
_entity.type
_entity.pdbx_description
1 polymer ?
#
loop_
_entity_poly.entity_id
_entity_poly.type
_entity_poly.pdbx_seq_one_letter_code
_entity_poly.pdbx_strand_id
1 'polypeptide(L)'
;MNEIDFINVDQSSSFDHAIFNFGNGHLMVTGDSFNPNTCEYKATGEILDKNYHMIGSLVINGQVEALHLDDHKLSVKYGVEVNLEGDIEHILSLKKA
;
A
#
# COMPACT_ATOMS: atom_id res chain seq x y z
N MET A 1 -3.34 -0.64 19.31
CA MET A 1 -3.56 -1.85 18.50
C MET A 1 -4.13 -1.33 17.21
N ASN A 2 -3.25 -1.00 16.25
CA ASN A 2 -3.63 -0.28 15.04
C ASN A 2 -4.04 -1.32 14.00
N GLU A 3 -5.35 -1.46 13.84
CA GLU A 3 -5.96 -2.27 12.80
C GLU A 3 -5.61 -1.63 11.45
N ILE A 4 -4.75 -2.29 10.69
CA ILE A 4 -4.51 -1.94 9.29
C ILE A 4 -5.71 -2.53 8.56
N ASP A 5 -6.71 -1.70 8.28
CA ASP A 5 -7.83 -2.07 7.41
C ASP A 5 -7.25 -2.38 6.02
N PHE A 6 -7.15 -3.67 5.70
CA PHE A 6 -6.84 -4.09 4.35
C PHE A 6 -8.01 -3.68 3.45
N ILE A 7 -7.75 -2.71 2.59
CA ILE A 7 -8.69 -2.21 1.59
C ILE A 7 -9.20 -3.42 0.80
N ASN A 8 -10.51 -3.65 0.86
CA ASN A 8 -11.20 -4.64 0.04
C ASN A 8 -11.17 -4.14 -1.41
N VAL A 9 -10.13 -4.55 -2.14
CA VAL A 9 -9.84 -4.11 -3.50
C VAL A 9 -10.53 -5.06 -4.48
N ASP A 10 -11.61 -4.56 -5.07
CA ASP A 10 -12.32 -5.20 -6.18
C ASP A 10 -11.36 -5.25 -7.40
N GLN A 11 -11.05 -6.44 -7.90
CA GLN A 11 -9.95 -6.72 -8.83
C GLN A 11 -10.15 -6.23 -10.29
N SER A 12 -10.90 -5.16 -10.54
CA SER A 12 -11.34 -4.80 -11.91
C SER A 12 -11.05 -3.38 -12.41
N SER A 13 -10.39 -2.52 -11.64
CA SER A 13 -9.98 -1.19 -12.09
C SER A 13 -8.61 -0.85 -11.54
N SER A 14 -7.65 -0.46 -12.40
CA SER A 14 -6.34 -0.01 -11.92
C SER A 14 -6.52 1.10 -10.89
N PHE A 15 -5.73 1.05 -9.81
CA PHE A 15 -5.76 2.08 -8.77
C PHE A 15 -5.06 3.36 -9.21
N ASP A 16 -4.80 3.51 -10.51
CA ASP A 16 -4.11 4.67 -11.07
C ASP A 16 -4.83 5.95 -10.66
N HIS A 17 -4.11 6.79 -9.92
CA HIS A 17 -4.56 8.07 -9.37
C HIS A 17 -5.65 7.97 -8.30
N ALA A 18 -5.88 6.80 -7.70
CA ALA A 18 -6.74 6.68 -6.53
C ALA A 18 -6.10 7.43 -5.34
N ILE A 19 -6.88 8.30 -4.68
CA ILE A 19 -6.42 9.10 -3.54
C ILE A 19 -7.06 8.58 -2.26
N PHE A 20 -6.23 8.22 -1.29
CA PHE A 20 -6.62 7.76 0.04
C PHE A 20 -6.22 8.78 1.10
N ASN A 21 -6.96 8.84 2.20
CA ASN A 21 -6.56 9.66 3.34
C ASN A 21 -5.37 9.02 4.06
N PHE A 22 -4.29 9.79 4.24
CA PHE A 22 -3.10 9.37 4.97
C PHE A 22 -2.85 10.34 6.11
N GLY A 23 -3.44 10.04 7.28
CA GLY A 23 -3.42 10.96 8.40
C GLY A 23 -4.10 12.30 8.05
N ASN A 24 -3.39 13.42 8.21
CA ASN A 24 -3.83 14.76 7.82
C ASN A 24 -3.48 15.12 6.36
N GLY A 25 -2.85 14.20 5.61
CA GLY A 25 -2.56 14.36 4.18
C GLY A 25 -3.22 13.27 3.34
N HIS A 26 -2.62 12.98 2.19
CA HIS A 26 -3.17 12.05 1.21
C HIS A 26 -2.09 11.10 0.69
N LEU A 27 -2.50 9.89 0.32
CA LEU A 27 -1.70 8.96 -0.49
C LEU A 27 -2.37 8.84 -1.85
N MET A 28 -1.70 9.27 -2.91
CA MET A 28 -2.14 9.06 -4.28
C MET A 28 -1.41 7.86 -4.86
N VAL A 29 -2.13 6.83 -5.29
CA VAL A 29 -1.53 5.70 -6.00
C VAL A 29 -1.20 6.16 -7.42
N THR A 30 0.04 5.94 -7.84
CA THR A 30 0.55 6.35 -9.17
C THR A 30 0.85 5.17 -10.08
N GLY A 31 0.76 3.95 -9.55
CA GLY A 31 0.84 2.74 -10.33
C GLY A 31 0.71 1.49 -9.48
N ASP A 32 0.16 0.45 -10.06
CA ASP A 32 0.09 -0.88 -9.50
C ASP A 32 0.45 -1.94 -10.55
N SER A 33 0.99 -3.06 -10.08
CA SER A 33 1.30 -4.20 -10.93
C SER A 33 1.23 -5.49 -10.13
N PHE A 34 0.77 -6.54 -10.78
CA PHE A 34 0.74 -7.89 -10.23
C PHE A 34 1.34 -8.87 -11.24
N ASN A 35 2.32 -9.65 -10.78
CA ASN A 35 2.88 -10.76 -11.53
C ASN A 35 2.25 -12.08 -11.04
N PRO A 36 1.34 -12.68 -11.82
CA PRO A 36 0.67 -13.91 -11.40
C PRO A 36 1.59 -15.13 -11.37
N ASN A 37 2.73 -15.10 -12.09
CA ASN A 37 3.66 -16.23 -12.13
C ASN A 37 4.49 -16.34 -10.86
N THR A 38 4.81 -15.21 -10.24
CA THR A 38 5.61 -15.12 -9.01
C THR A 38 4.77 -14.73 -7.78
N CYS A 39 3.48 -14.48 -7.97
CA CYS A 39 2.57 -13.93 -6.96
C CYS A 39 3.14 -12.68 -6.28
N GLU A 40 3.81 -11.83 -7.06
CA GLU A 40 4.40 -10.57 -6.62
C GLU A 40 3.46 -9.41 -6.97
N TYR A 41 3.25 -8.52 -6.01
CA TYR A 41 2.53 -7.28 -6.18
C TYR A 41 3.47 -6.11 -5.92
N LYS A 42 3.33 -5.05 -6.72
CA LYS A 42 4.00 -3.79 -6.48
C LYS A 42 3.02 -2.64 -6.64
N ALA A 43 2.99 -1.75 -5.65
CA ALA A 43 2.32 -0.46 -5.73
C ALA A 43 3.32 0.67 -5.56
N THR A 44 3.06 1.76 -6.27
CA THR A 44 3.77 3.03 -6.10
C THR A 44 2.76 4.14 -5.81
N GLY A 45 3.16 5.12 -5.02
CA GLY A 45 2.34 6.27 -4.74
C GLY A 45 3.12 7.50 -4.31
N GLU A 46 2.41 8.62 -4.27
CA GLU A 46 2.88 9.91 -3.78
C GLU A 46 2.19 10.24 -2.46
N ILE A 47 2.96 10.75 -1.51
CA ILE A 47 2.45 11.25 -0.24
C ILE A 47 2.33 12.75 -0.36
N LEU A 48 1.12 13.23 -0.16
CA LEU A 48 0.75 14.62 -0.30
C LEU A 48 0.40 15.21 1.06
N ASP A 49 0.76 16.47 1.28
CA ASP A 49 0.29 17.24 2.42
C ASP A 49 -1.23 17.55 2.28
N LYS A 50 -1.80 18.23 3.28
CA LYS A 50 -3.20 18.67 3.29
C LYS A 50 -3.59 19.60 2.13
N ASN A 51 -2.61 20.18 1.44
CA ASN A 51 -2.78 21.10 0.32
C ASN A 51 -2.48 20.41 -1.03
N TYR A 52 -2.34 19.08 -1.04
CA TYR A 52 -1.99 18.29 -2.23
C TYR A 52 -0.58 18.55 -2.78
N HIS A 53 0.34 19.09 -1.98
CA HIS A 53 1.75 19.16 -2.37
C HIS A 53 2.44 17.83 -2.08
N MET A 54 3.18 17.32 -3.05
CA MET A 54 4.00 16.12 -2.86
C MET A 54 5.12 16.39 -1.85
N ILE A 55 5.16 15.59 -0.79
CA ILE A 55 6.18 15.62 0.26
C ILE A 55 6.96 14.30 0.37
N GLY A 56 6.51 13.26 -0.34
CA GLY A 56 7.23 11.99 -0.41
C GLY A 56 6.64 11.02 -1.42
N SER A 57 7.26 9.85 -1.50
CA SER A 57 6.83 8.72 -2.29
C SER A 57 6.73 7.45 -1.43
N LEU A 58 5.92 6.51 -1.91
CA LEU A 58 5.67 5.23 -1.30
C LEU A 58 5.89 4.14 -2.35
N VAL A 59 6.65 3.11 -1.99
CA VAL A 59 6.73 1.86 -2.76
C VAL A 59 6.36 0.72 -1.83
N ILE A 60 5.36 -0.06 -2.23
CA ILE A 60 4.95 -1.28 -1.53
C ILE A 60 5.29 -2.45 -2.45
N ASN A 61 6.13 -3.37 -1.99
CA ASN A 61 6.37 -4.65 -2.65
C ASN A 61 5.77 -5.75 -1.77
N GLY A 62 4.96 -6.62 -2.36
CA GLY A 62 4.35 -7.76 -1.68
C GLY A 62 4.63 -9.05 -2.43
N GLN A 63 4.81 -10.15 -1.72
CA GLN A 63 4.96 -11.48 -2.32
C GLN A 63 4.25 -12.53 -1.47
N VAL A 64 3.55 -13.46 -2.13
CA VAL A 64 3.06 -14.67 -1.47
C VAL A 64 4.23 -15.62 -1.24
N GLU A 65 4.61 -15.81 0.02
CA GLU A 65 5.73 -16.68 0.41
C GLU A 65 5.32 -18.15 0.54
N ALA A 66 4.08 -18.40 0.98
CA ALA A 66 3.57 -19.76 1.11
C ALA A 66 2.04 -19.78 1.00
N LEU A 67 1.52 -20.82 0.35
CA LEU A 67 0.09 -21.11 0.29
C LEU A 67 -0.11 -22.57 0.71
N HIS A 68 -0.89 -22.77 1.77
CA HIS A 68 -1.26 -24.09 2.25
C HIS A 68 -2.78 -24.21 2.26
N LEU A 69 -3.28 -25.24 1.59
CA LEU A 69 -4.70 -25.56 1.55
C LEU A 69 -4.89 -26.99 2.05
N ASP A 70 -5.76 -27.15 3.03
CA ASP A 70 -6.28 -28.44 3.46
C ASP A 70 -7.82 -28.44 3.42
N ASP A 71 -8.43 -29.57 3.76
CA ASP A 71 -9.89 -29.79 3.68
C ASP A 71 -10.72 -28.77 4.51
N HIS A 72 -10.09 -28.03 5.44
CA HIS A 72 -10.78 -27.12 6.36
C HIS A 72 -10.15 -25.72 6.43
N LYS A 73 -8.96 -25.51 5.84
CA LYS A 73 -8.19 -24.28 6.03
C LYS A 73 -7.41 -23.88 4.79
N LEU A 74 -7.54 -22.60 4.42
CA LEU A 74 -6.59 -21.88 3.58
C LEU A 74 -5.67 -21.04 4.46
N SER A 75 -4.36 -21.25 4.37
CA SER A 75 -3.34 -20.42 5.01
C SER A 75 -2.48 -19.77 3.92
N VAL A 76 -2.38 -18.44 3.98
CA VAL A 76 -1.53 -17.65 3.08
C VAL A 76 -0.51 -16.90 3.93
N LYS A 77 0.78 -17.04 3.60
CA LYS A 77 1.86 -16.25 4.18
C LYS A 77 2.31 -15.23 3.14
N TYR A 78 2.29 -13.95 3.52
CA TYR A 78 2.69 -12.85 2.66
C TYR A 78 3.87 -12.10 3.29
N GLY A 79 4.87 -11.78 2.46
CA GLY A 79 5.94 -10.84 2.78
C GLY A 79 5.56 -9.47 2.21
N VAL A 80 5.73 -8.41 2.99
CA VAL A 80 5.50 -7.03 2.53
C VAL A 80 6.68 -6.17 2.95
N GLU A 81 7.23 -5.47 1.96
CA GLU A 81 8.23 -4.42 2.13
C GLU A 81 7.60 -3.08 1.78
N VAL A 82 7.77 -2.10 2.67
CA VAL A 82 7.27 -0.74 2.47
C VAL A 82 8.44 0.22 2.54
N ASN A 83 8.69 0.90 1.43
CA ASN A 83 9.71 1.94 1.32
C ASN A 83 9.05 3.30 1.21
N LEU A 84 9.53 4.21 2.06
CA LEU A 84 9.02 5.56 2.22
C LEU A 84 10.17 6.53 2.01
N GLU A 85 10.08 7.41 1.03
CA GLU A 85 11.12 8.38 0.71
C GLU A 85 10.54 9.80 0.65
N GLY A 86 11.36 10.81 0.97
CA GLY A 86 10.95 12.21 0.96
C GLY A 86 11.26 12.93 2.27
N ASP A 87 10.49 13.96 2.57
CA ASP A 87 10.58 14.71 3.83
C ASP A 87 9.99 13.89 4.99
N ILE A 88 10.82 13.01 5.57
CA ILE A 88 10.39 12.06 6.60
C ILE A 88 9.79 12.77 7.82
N GLU A 89 10.33 13.92 8.23
CA GLU A 89 9.78 14.66 9.36
C GLU A 89 8.37 15.17 9.05
N HIS A 90 8.17 15.74 7.86
CA HIS A 90 6.85 16.22 7.44
C HIS A 90 5.86 15.07 7.25
N ILE A 91 6.28 13.95 6.63
CA ILE A 91 5.43 12.76 6.48
C ILE A 91 5.02 12.21 7.85
N LEU A 92 5.95 12.10 8.80
CA LEU A 92 5.65 11.62 10.15
C LEU A 92 4.72 12.59 10.91
N SER A 93 4.79 13.89 10.61
CA SER A 93 3.88 14.89 11.18
C SER A 93 2.44 14.76 10.69
N LEU A 94 2.20 14.04 9.57
CA LEU A 94 0.85 13.79 9.08
C LEU A 94 0.06 12.80 9.94
N LYS A 95 0.70 12.02 10.83
CA LYS A 95 0.00 11.04 11.68
C LYS A 95 -1.16 11.72 12.42
N LYS A 96 -2.37 11.15 12.29
CA LYS A 96 -3.53 11.60 13.07
C LYS A 96 -3.25 11.36 14.56
N ALA A 97 -3.49 12.40 15.37
CA ALA A 97 -3.50 12.32 16.83
C ALA A 97 -4.70 11.50 17.32
#